data_AF-A0A392UA38-F1
#
_entry.id   AF-A0A392UA38-F1
#
_cell.length_a   1.000
_cell.length_b   1.000
_cell.length_c   1.000
_cell.angle_alpha   90.00
_cell.angle_beta   90.00
_cell.angle_gamma   90.00
#
_symmetry.space_group_name_H-M   'P 1'
#
loop_
_entity.id
_entity.type
_entity.pdbx_description
1 polymer ?
#
loop_
_entity_poly.entity_id
_entity_poly.type
_entity_poly.pdbx_seq_one_letter_code
_entity_poly.pdbx_strand_id
1 'polypeptide(L)' 'MDTESGLLQWEKPTPGWVNCNVDVAFVVGSGMTSLGLCFRDSNGQFMA' A
#
# COMPACT_ATOMS: atom_id res chain seq x y z
N MET A 1 -13.80 -23.90 24.30
CA MET A 1 -12.48 -23.47 23.80
C MET A 1 -12.78 -22.73 22.52
N ASP A 2 -13.02 -21.44 22.66
CA ASP A 2 -13.42 -20.60 21.54
C ASP A 2 -12.23 -20.45 20.61
N THR A 3 -12.42 -20.87 19.36
CA THR A 3 -11.47 -20.63 18.29
C THR A 3 -11.34 -19.13 18.12
N GLU A 4 -10.29 -18.55 18.71
CA GLU A 4 -9.85 -17.19 18.46
C GLU A 4 -9.72 -17.04 16.95
N SER A 5 -10.71 -16.39 16.34
CA SER A 5 -10.75 -16.16 14.90
C SER A 5 -9.59 -15.22 14.59
N GLY A 6 -8.46 -15.78 14.20
CA GLY A 6 -7.16 -15.13 13.99
C GLY A 6 -7.28 -13.75 13.35
N LEU A 7 -7.36 -12.73 14.20
CA LEU A 7 -7.30 -11.34 13.80
C LEU A 7 -5.83 -11.07 13.48
N LEU A 8 -5.49 -11.17 12.20
CA LEU A 8 -4.19 -10.71 11.71
C LEU A 8 -4.13 -9.19 11.88
N GLN A 9 -3.39 -8.76 12.90
CA GLN A 9 -3.11 -7.36 13.14
C GLN A 9 -1.90 -6.94 12.31
N TRP A 10 -2.01 -5.78 11.64
CA TRP A 10 -0.89 -5.21 10.92
C TRP A 10 0.14 -4.65 11.90
N GLU A 11 1.42 -4.95 11.66
CA GLU A 11 2.56 -4.37 12.38
C GLU A 11 3.37 -3.46 11.45
N LYS A 12 3.85 -2.33 11.99
CA LYS A 12 4.72 -1.43 11.23
C LYS A 12 6.08 -2.08 10.98
N PRO A 13 6.58 -2.10 9.73
CA PRO A 13 7.93 -2.57 9.44
C PRO A 13 9.01 -1.80 10.21
N THR A 14 10.17 -2.40 10.40
CA THR A 14 11.31 -1.74 11.04
C THR A 14 11.76 -0.50 10.25
N PRO A 15 12.41 0.50 10.88
CA PRO A 15 13.01 1.62 10.14
C PRO A 15 13.99 1.14 9.06
N GLY A 16 14.07 1.86 7.94
CA GLY A 16 14.93 1.52 6.79
C GLY A 16 14.24 0.78 5.64
N TRP A 17 13.00 0.33 5.83
CA TRP A 17 12.17 -0.18 4.73
C TRP A 17 11.57 0.96 3.92
N VAL A 18 11.45 0.74 2.60
CA VAL A 18 10.72 1.62 1.68
C VAL A 18 9.28 1.14 1.55
N ASN A 19 8.32 2.02 1.75
CA ASN A 19 6.92 1.77 1.47
C ASN A 19 6.66 1.99 -0.03
N CYS A 20 5.94 1.08 -0.69
CA CYS A 20 5.46 1.25 -2.05
C CYS A 20 3.94 1.16 -2.05
N ASN A 21 3.26 2.27 -2.31
CA ASN A 21 1.82 2.28 -2.58
C ASN A 21 1.61 2.07 -4.08
N VAL A 22 0.77 1.10 -4.42
CA VAL A 22 0.37 0.79 -5.80
C VAL A 22 -1.11 1.09 -5.95
N ASP A 23 -1.46 1.85 -6.98
CA ASP A 23 -2.85 2.16 -7.30
C ASP A 23 -3.12 2.01 -8.81
N VAL A 24 -4.37 1.75 -9.15
CA VAL A 24 -4.85 1.61 -10.53
C VAL A 24 -6.14 2.40 -10.68
N ALA A 25 -6.22 3.25 -11.71
CA ALA A 25 -7.43 3.97 -12.03
C ALA A 25 -7.99 3.50 -13.38
N PHE A 26 -9.30 3.23 -13.40
CA PHE A 26 -10.06 2.91 -14.60
C PHE A 26 -10.98 4.09 -14.93
N VAL A 27 -10.82 4.68 -16.11
CA VAL A 27 -11.61 5.83 -16.55
C VAL A 27 -12.69 5.36 -17.52
N VAL A 28 -13.90 5.16 -17.00
CA VAL A 28 -15.07 4.72 -17.78
C VAL A 28 -15.41 5.75 -18.85
N GLY A 29 -15.68 5.28 -20.07
CA GLY A 29 -16.04 6.13 -21.22
C GLY A 29 -14.86 6.58 -22.08
N SER A 30 -13.64 6.67 -21.52
CA SER A 30 -12.42 6.90 -22.31
C SER A 30 -11.67 5.59 -22.66
N GLY A 31 -12.01 4.49 -21.99
CA GLY A 31 -11.32 3.20 -22.16
C GLY A 31 -9.89 3.21 -21.60
N MET A 32 -9.51 4.24 -20.85
CA MET A 32 -8.17 4.35 -20.29
C MET A 32 -8.04 3.61 -18.95
N THR A 33 -6.90 2.98 -18.78
CA THR A 33 -6.41 2.44 -17.50
C THR A 33 -5.09 3.14 -17.18
N SER A 34 -4.94 3.68 -15.98
CA SER A 34 -3.67 4.24 -15.50
C SER A 34 -3.19 3.50 -14.25
N LEU A 35 -1.88 3.49 -14.05
CA LEU A 35 -1.22 2.87 -12.90
C LEU A 35 -0.35 3.93 -12.22
N GLY A 36 -0.37 3.95 -10.89
CA GLY A 36 0.42 4.85 -10.07
C GLY A 36 1.23 4.08 -9.03
N LEU A 37 2.49 4.47 -8.87
CA LEU A 37 3.36 3.99 -7.80
C LEU A 37 3.82 5.19 -6.97
N CYS A 38 3.88 5.01 -5.66
CA CYS A 38 4.42 6.01 -4.75
C CYS A 38 5.36 5.32 -3.77
N PHE A 39 6.64 5.69 -3.81
CA PHE A 39 7.60 5.21 -2.84
C PHE A 39 7.76 6.24 -1.71
N ARG A 40 7.86 5.73 -0.47
CA ARG A 40 8.11 6.55 0.72
C ARG A 40 9.12 5.92 1.65
N ASP A 41 9.89 6.74 2.34
CA ASP A 41 10.76 6.28 3.42
C ASP A 41 9.95 5.88 4.67
N SER A 42 10.63 5.37 5.70
CA SER A 42 9.98 4.97 6.97
C SER A 42 9.36 6.14 7.75
N ASN A 43 9.66 7.38 7.37
CA ASN A 43 9.11 8.62 7.91
C ASN A 43 7.94 9.16 7.07
N GLY A 44 7.61 8.49 5.96
CA GLY A 44 6.54 8.89 5.04
C GLY A 44 6.94 9.94 4.00
N GLN A 45 8.21 10.32 3.92
CA GLN A 45 8.72 11.24 2.90
C GLN A 45 8.74 10.56 1.54
N PHE A 46 8.32 11.27 0.49
CA PHE A 46 8.35 10.75 -0.87
C PHE A 46 9.79 10.46 -1.32
N MET A 47 9.94 9.33 -2.01
CA MET A 47 11.20 8.90 -2.60
C MET A 47 11.00 8.68 -4.10
N ALA A 48 11.33 9.69 -4.93
CA ALA A 48 11.24 9.66 -6.40
C ALA A 48 9.83 9.49 -7.01
#